data_AF-A0A1I4ZAI7-F1
#
_entry.id   AF-A0A1I4ZAI7-F1
#
_cell.length_a   1.000
_cell.length_b   1.000
_cell.length_c   1.000
_cell.angle_alpha   90.00
_cell.angle_beta   90.00
_cell.angle_gamma   90.00
#
_symmetry.space_group_name_H-M   'P 1'
#
loop_
_entity.id
_entity.type
_entity.pdbx_description
1 polymer ?
#
loop_
_entity_poly.entity_id
_entity_poly.type
_entity_poly.pdbx_seq_one_letter_code
_entity_poly.pdbx_strand_id
1 'polypeptide(L)'
;LDDTLKVVLDLQDQWRQGGWTPKWVNDFPSFADTPEWRTQLRDVNKGGKAYWGAGDKYQAMLVVSRFRDNKRPTEERYLITLGLHKSRGAQ
;
A
#
# COMPACT_ATOMS: atom_id res chain seq x y z
N LEU A 1 12.51 0.78 -6.62
CA LEU A 1 11.06 1.05 -6.81
C LEU A 1 10.34 -0.09 -7.53
N ASP A 2 10.87 -0.58 -8.65
CA ASP A 2 10.17 -1.60 -9.46
C ASP A 2 9.90 -2.89 -8.68
N ASP A 3 10.89 -3.40 -7.93
CA ASP A 3 10.70 -4.56 -7.05
C ASP A 3 9.62 -4.31 -5.97
N THR A 4 9.60 -3.10 -5.40
CA THR A 4 8.59 -2.68 -4.42
C THR A 4 7.20 -2.72 -5.04
N LEU A 5 7.03 -2.15 -6.24
CA LEU A 5 5.75 -2.13 -6.94
C LEU A 5 5.29 -3.54 -7.30
N LYS A 6 6.19 -4.40 -7.77
CA LYS A 6 5.88 -5.81 -8.02
C LYS A 6 5.29 -6.49 -6.78
N VAL A 7 5.96 -6.39 -5.63
CA VAL A 7 5.47 -6.98 -4.37
C VAL A 7 4.10 -6.42 -3.96
N VAL A 8 3.92 -5.10 -4.08
CA VAL A 8 2.68 -4.42 -3.69
C VAL A 8 1.51 -4.82 -4.59
N LEU A 9 1.73 -4.90 -5.91
CA LEU A 9 0.71 -5.30 -6.87
C LEU A 9 0.35 -6.78 -6.70
N ASP A 10 1.35 -7.65 -6.53
CA ASP A 10 1.14 -9.07 -6.25
C ASP A 10 0.32 -9.30 -4.96
N LEU A 11 0.55 -8.48 -3.91
CA LEU A 11 -0.25 -8.53 -2.68
C LEU A 11 -1.71 -8.12 -2.91
N GLN A 12 -1.95 -7.04 -3.65
CA GLN A 12 -3.30 -6.59 -3.97
C GLN A 12 -4.04 -7.62 -4.84
N ASP A 13 -3.34 -8.28 -5.76
CA ASP A 13 -3.91 -9.33 -6.60
C ASP A 13 -4.28 -10.57 -5.78
N GLN A 14 -3.42 -11.00 -4.85
CA GLN A 14 -3.73 -12.07 -3.91
C GLN A 14 -4.96 -11.76 -3.05
N TRP A 15 -5.08 -10.51 -2.56
CA TRP A 15 -6.25 -10.06 -1.81
C TRP A 15 -7.52 -10.09 -2.67
N ARG A 16 -7.45 -9.60 -3.91
CA ARG A 16 -8.57 -9.65 -4.85
C ARG A 16 -9.03 -11.09 -5.12
N GLN A 17 -8.09 -12.01 -5.35
CA GLN A 17 -8.39 -13.44 -5.52
C GLN A 17 -8.99 -14.06 -4.25
N GLY A 18 -8.55 -13.62 -3.08
CA GLY A 18 -9.09 -14.03 -1.78
C GLY A 18 -10.43 -13.37 -1.41
N GLY A 19 -11.05 -12.60 -2.30
CA GLY A 19 -12.35 -11.95 -2.07
C GLY A 19 -12.29 -10.67 -1.24
N TRP A 20 -11.10 -10.11 -1.01
CA TRP A 20 -10.96 -8.81 -0.36
C TRP A 20 -11.28 -7.70 -1.36
N THR A 21 -11.87 -6.62 -0.88
CA THR A 21 -12.27 -5.49 -1.72
C THR A 21 -11.61 -4.19 -1.26
N PRO A 22 -11.20 -3.31 -2.18
CA PRO A 22 -10.63 -2.03 -1.80
C PRO A 22 -11.68 -1.14 -1.11
N LYS A 23 -11.24 -0.37 -0.12
CA LYS A 23 -12.06 0.53 0.70
C LYS A 23 -11.60 1.97 0.50
N TRP A 24 -12.56 2.90 0.48
CA TRP A 24 -12.31 4.34 0.39
C TRP A 24 -11.44 4.73 -0.82
N VAL A 25 -11.69 4.12 -1.99
CA VAL A 25 -10.86 4.28 -3.20
C VAL A 25 -10.70 5.72 -3.69
N ASN A 26 -11.63 6.61 -3.35
CA ASN A 26 -11.56 8.04 -3.70
C ASN A 26 -10.47 8.77 -2.90
N ASP A 27 -10.24 8.36 -1.65
CA ASP A 27 -9.25 8.99 -0.75
C ASP A 27 -7.95 8.17 -0.70
N PHE A 28 -8.07 6.84 -0.83
CA PHE A 28 -7.00 5.86 -0.69
C PHE A 28 -7.04 4.87 -1.87
N PRO A 29 -6.71 5.34 -3.08
CA PRO A 29 -6.71 4.48 -4.26
C PRO A 29 -5.74 3.31 -4.09
N SER A 30 -6.10 2.17 -4.68
CA SER A 30 -5.17 1.03 -4.79
C SER A 30 -3.92 1.42 -5.58
N PHE A 31 -2.79 0.81 -5.23
CA PHE A 31 -1.54 1.02 -5.95
C PHE A 31 -1.66 0.50 -7.37
N ALA A 32 -1.06 1.21 -8.32
CA ALA A 32 -1.00 0.82 -9.72
C ALA A 32 0.39 1.17 -10.29
N ASP A 33 0.80 0.44 -11.34
CA ASP A 33 2.11 0.65 -11.96
C ASP A 33 2.12 1.82 -12.95
N THR A 34 1.79 3.02 -12.48
CA THR A 34 1.66 4.21 -13.34
C THR A 34 2.79 5.22 -13.07
N PRO A 35 3.11 6.10 -14.04
CA PRO A 35 4.10 7.17 -13.84
C PRO A 35 3.78 8.08 -12.64
N GLU A 36 2.50 8.33 -12.37
CA GLU A 36 2.04 9.17 -11.26
C GLU A 36 2.37 8.51 -9.91
N TRP A 37 2.04 7.21 -9.77
CA TRP A 37 2.38 6.44 -8.58
C TRP A 37 3.89 6.35 -8.37
N ARG A 38 4.65 6.09 -9.43
CA ARG A 38 6.11 6.06 -9.37
C ARG A 38 6.69 7.40 -8.91
N THR A 39 6.16 8.51 -9.42
CA THR A 39 6.59 9.86 -9.04
C THR A 39 6.25 10.16 -7.59
N GLN A 40 5.03 9.83 -7.15
CA GLN A 40 4.60 10.02 -5.77
C GLN A 40 5.43 9.20 -4.77
N LEU A 41 5.74 7.94 -5.08
CA LEU A 41 6.51 7.07 -4.18
C LEU A 41 7.99 7.46 -4.09
N ARG A 42 8.56 8.09 -5.13
CA ARG A 42 9.95 8.58 -5.11
C ARG A 42 10.15 9.80 -4.21
N ASP A 43 9.10 10.58 -3.97
CA ASP A 43 9.12 11.73 -3.06
C ASP A 43 9.12 11.25 -1.60
N VAL A 44 10.17 11.59 -0.85
CA VAL A 44 10.38 11.14 0.54
C VAL A 44 9.32 11.69 1.51
N ASN A 45 8.66 12.80 1.13
CA ASN A 45 7.62 13.43 1.93
C ASN A 45 6.23 12.87 1.59
N LYS A 46 6.15 11.97 0.61
CA LYS A 46 4.92 11.34 0.15
C LYS A 46 5.02 9.82 0.27
N GLY A 47 3.86 9.20 0.22
CA GLY A 47 3.71 7.76 0.18
C GLY A 47 2.35 7.43 -0.41
N GLY A 48 2.03 6.15 -0.47
CA GLY A 48 0.68 5.69 -0.75
C GLY A 48 0.08 5.01 0.45
N LYS A 49 -1.24 5.08 0.56
CA LYS A 49 -2.02 4.29 1.50
C LYS A 49 -3.22 3.72 0.77
N ALA A 50 -3.44 2.42 0.92
CA ALA A 50 -4.59 1.72 0.41
C ALA A 50 -5.22 0.89 1.54
N TYR A 51 -6.54 0.78 1.52
CA TYR A 51 -7.28 -0.03 2.48
C TYR A 51 -8.06 -1.12 1.77
N TRP A 52 -8.09 -2.30 2.37
CA TRP A 52 -8.76 -3.47 1.82
C TRP A 52 -9.59 -4.15 2.91
N GLY A 53 -10.83 -4.52 2.60
CA GLY A 53 -11.73 -5.20 3.53
C GLY A 53 -11.96 -6.66 3.17
N ALA A 54 -11.99 -7.53 4.18
CA ALA A 54 -12.45 -8.91 4.07
C ALA A 54 -13.85 -9.01 4.67
N GLY A 55 -14.85 -8.59 3.88
CA GLY A 55 -16.22 -8.45 4.35
C GLY A 55 -16.33 -7.43 5.51
N ASP A 56 -17.04 -7.83 6.56
CA ASP A 56 -17.29 -7.07 7.79
C ASP A 56 -16.37 -7.45 8.95
N LYS A 57 -15.44 -8.39 8.74
CA LYS A 57 -14.60 -8.99 9.80
C LYS A 57 -13.25 -8.30 9.96
N TYR A 58 -12.56 -8.06 8.85
CA TYR A 58 -11.19 -7.57 8.86
C TYR A 58 -10.94 -6.48 7.83
N GLN A 59 -9.94 -5.66 8.13
CA GLN A 59 -9.42 -4.63 7.24
C GLN A 59 -7.90 -4.66 7.26
N ALA A 60 -7.28 -4.63 6.07
CA ALA A 60 -5.86 -4.38 5.88
C ALA A 60 -5.63 -2.92 5.54
N MET A 61 -4.63 -2.31 6.18
CA MET A 61 -4.03 -1.04 5.78
C MET A 61 -2.67 -1.34 5.15
N LEU A 62 -2.48 -0.92 3.92
CA LEU A 62 -1.22 -1.01 3.20
C LEU A 62 -0.65 0.39 3.04
N VAL A 63 0.56 0.62 3.56
CA VAL A 63 1.30 1.87 3.39
C VAL A 63 2.62 1.58 2.71
N VAL A 64 2.94 2.36 1.68
CA VAL A 64 4.21 2.27 0.96
C VAL A 64 4.83 3.66 0.91
N SER A 65 6.05 3.80 1.41
CA SER A 65 6.78 5.06 1.34
C SER A 65 8.26 4.82 1.13
N ARG A 66 8.92 5.79 0.51
CA ARG A 66 10.38 5.85 0.52
C ARG A 66 10.84 6.29 1.90
N PHE A 67 11.94 5.73 2.38
CA PHE A 67 12.60 6.21 3.59
C PHE A 67 14.09 6.43 3.35
N ARG A 68 14.67 7.38 4.08
CA ARG A 68 16.10 7.65 4.05
C ARG A 68 16.79 6.85 5.15
N ASP A 69 17.68 5.95 4.77
CA ASP A 69 18.53 5.22 5.71
C ASP A 69 19.80 6.04 5.99
N ASN A 70 20.00 6.45 7.25
CA ASN A 70 21.18 7.22 7.65
C ASN A 70 22.50 6.44 7.44
N LYS A 71 22.46 5.11 7.51
CA LYS A 71 23.65 4.26 7.28
C LYS A 71 23.96 4.07 5.80
N ARG A 72 22.98 4.28 4.92
CA ARG A 72 23.06 4.02 3.47
C ARG A 72 22.35 5.14 2.69
N PRO A 73 22.87 6.38 2.74
CA PRO A 73 22.16 7.56 2.25
C PRO A 73 22.01 7.63 0.72
N THR A 74 22.82 6.86 -0.04
CA THR A 74 22.78 6.82 -1.50
C THR A 74 21.82 5.76 -2.05
N GLU A 75 21.28 4.88 -1.19
CA GLU A 75 20.38 3.82 -1.61
C GLU A 75 18.92 4.31 -1.60
N GLU A 76 18.18 3.96 -2.65
CA GLU A 76 16.74 4.16 -2.70
C GLU A 76 16.03 2.99 -2.01
N ARG A 77 15.46 3.23 -0.83
CA ARG A 77 14.79 2.20 -0.02
C ARG A 77 13.33 2.53 0.22
N TYR A 78 12.51 1.49 0.23
CA TYR A 78 11.08 1.59 0.45
C TYR A 78 10.68 0.73 1.64
N LEU A 79 9.71 1.23 2.41
CA LEU A 79 9.08 0.49 3.48
C LEU A 79 7.65 0.15 3.05
N ILE A 80 7.31 -1.13 3.17
CA ILE A 80 5.94 -1.62 3.02
C ILE A 80 5.46 -1.94 4.44
N THR A 81 4.45 -1.22 4.91
CA THR A 81 3.81 -1.46 6.20
C THR A 81 2.44 -2.07 5.97
N LEU A 82 2.21 -3.22 6.58
CA LEU A 82 0.91 -3.91 6.57
C LEU A 82 0.33 -3.93 7.98
N GLY A 83 -0.84 -3.32 8.15
CA GLY A 83 -1.63 -3.38 9.39
C GLY A 83 -2.88 -4.21 9.17
N LEU A 84 -3.14 -5.20 10.02
CA LEU A 84 -4.39 -5.97 10.02
C LEU A 84 -5.23 -5.57 11.24
N HIS A 85 -6.46 -5.17 10.99
CA HIS A 85 -7.39 -4.68 12.01
C HIS A 85 -8.71 -5.45 11.92
N LYS A 86 -9.43 -5.56 13.03
CA LYS A 86 -10.86 -5.92 12.96
C LYS A 86 -11.58 -4.79 12.22
N SER A 87 -12.43 -5.17 11.27
CA SER A 87 -13.33 -4.21 10.65
C SER A 87 -14.28 -3.74 11.76
N ARG A 88 -14.37 -2.42 11.96
CA ARG A 88 -15.46 -1.89 12.78
C ARG A 88 -16.73 -2.13 11.97
N GLY A 89 -17.46 -3.19 12.31
CA GLY A 89 -18.82 -3.37 11.82
C GLY A 89 -19.56 -2.06 12.06
N ALA A 90 -20.29 -1.57 11.04
CA ALA A 90 -21.32 -0.57 11.28
C ALA A 90 -22.21 -1.15 12.39
N GLN A 91 -22.22 -0.46 13.53
CA GLN A 91 -23.06 -0.80 14.66
C GLN A 91 -24.51 -0.51 14.32
#